data_AF-A0A7J6RUH7-F1
#
_entry.id   AF-A0A7J6RUH7-F1
#
_cell.length_a   1.000
_cell.length_b   1.000
_cell.length_c   1.000
_cell.angle_alpha   90.00
_cell.angle_beta   90.00
_cell.angle_gamma   90.00
#
_symmetry.space_group_name_H-M   'P 1'
#
loop_
_entity.id
_entity.type
_entity.pdbx_description
1 polymer ?
#
loop_
_entity_poly.entity_id
_entity_poly.type
_entity_poly.pdbx_seq_one_letter_code
_entity_poly.pdbx_strand_id
1 'polypeptide(L)'
;TYELWFKQIIFEFESVHKIFSKSVIEEHDMAIVNERLARVRAIQNLLLGALPVLETMTPMDFLEFRDYLTPASGFQSAQFRIIEVMMGLPFSREGRKYGNPEFFLSKFHPKDIKRAVYWENQPSFVKLTEKWLERLPLPNFDWLSQYKSAVYAMLESDEQTVRQVFGRESSDDEFGDDEGEEGSGEGRQADDDADAHPTGGCPFLGNQNSTGEDRLEQELKALRATRATFETLFHDEQHEEMKSRGVRRWSRTATLNALFIFLYRDLPLLQMPFQFLQNLLEIDNGFTQWRLAHAQMAQRML
;
A
#
# COMPACT_ATOMS: atom_id res chain seq x y z
N THR A 1 -15.67 19.58 12.07
CA THR A 1 -16.00 19.10 10.71
C THR A 1 -15.57 17.66 10.48
N TYR A 2 -14.33 17.26 10.82
CA TYR A 2 -13.83 15.87 10.71
C TYR A 2 -14.79 14.78 11.25
N GLU A 3 -15.31 14.94 12.48
CA GLU A 3 -16.20 13.94 13.09
C GLU A 3 -17.51 13.72 12.30
N LEU A 4 -18.01 14.73 11.57
CA LEU A 4 -19.19 14.55 10.72
C LEU A 4 -18.86 13.68 9.50
N TRP A 5 -17.69 13.90 8.91
CA TRP A 5 -17.20 13.10 7.79
C TRP A 5 -16.82 11.68 8.21
N PHE A 6 -16.23 11.49 9.39
CA PHE A 6 -16.01 10.14 9.95
C PHE A 6 -17.34 9.41 10.14
N LYS A 7 -18.39 10.10 10.61
CA LYS A 7 -19.73 9.51 10.70
C LYS A 7 -20.25 9.05 9.33
N GLN A 8 -20.04 9.85 8.28
CA GLN A 8 -20.42 9.48 6.92
C GLN A 8 -19.61 8.28 6.41
N ILE A 9 -18.28 8.26 6.62
CA ILE A 9 -17.44 7.11 6.24
C ILE A 9 -17.92 5.84 6.93
N ILE A 10 -18.19 5.90 8.23
CA ILE A 10 -18.74 4.76 8.98
C ILE A 10 -20.07 4.33 8.36
N PHE A 11 -20.98 5.25 8.05
CA PHE A 11 -22.26 4.91 7.42
C PHE A 11 -22.09 4.16 6.09
N GLU A 12 -21.18 4.62 5.22
CA GLU A 12 -20.87 3.91 3.97
C GLU A 12 -20.27 2.52 4.24
N PHE A 13 -19.34 2.44 5.19
CA PHE A 13 -18.70 1.20 5.58
C PHE A 13 -19.66 0.18 6.18
N GLU A 14 -20.60 0.60 7.03
CA GLU A 14 -21.65 -0.26 7.59
C GLU A 14 -22.50 -0.87 6.48
N SER A 15 -22.78 -0.07 5.46
CA SER A 15 -23.58 -0.48 4.31
C SER A 15 -22.82 -1.46 3.41
N VAL A 16 -21.52 -1.25 3.19
CA VAL A 16 -20.64 -2.21 2.48
C VAL A 16 -20.50 -3.50 3.28
N HIS A 17 -20.29 -3.41 4.60
CA HIS A 17 -20.19 -4.56 5.50
C HIS A 17 -21.41 -5.46 5.42
N LYS A 18 -22.61 -4.86 5.41
CA LYS A 18 -23.89 -5.59 5.27
C LYS A 18 -23.98 -6.35 3.95
N ILE A 19 -23.48 -5.79 2.85
CA ILE A 19 -23.45 -6.46 1.55
C ILE A 19 -22.48 -7.66 1.58
N PHE A 20 -21.26 -7.46 2.07
CA PHE A 20 -20.24 -8.52 2.11
C PHE A 20 -20.55 -9.63 3.14
N SER A 21 -21.44 -9.36 4.09
CA SER A 21 -21.94 -10.37 5.03
C SER A 21 -22.91 -11.37 4.39
N LYS A 22 -23.40 -11.12 3.15
CA LYS A 22 -24.23 -12.07 2.41
C LYS A 22 -23.43 -13.31 1.97
N SER A 23 -24.13 -14.43 1.79
CA SER A 23 -23.54 -15.67 1.27
C SER A 23 -23.16 -15.57 -0.21
N VAL A 24 -23.89 -14.78 -0.98
CA VAL A 24 -23.64 -14.48 -2.40
C VAL A 24 -23.72 -12.96 -2.58
N ILE A 25 -22.78 -12.41 -3.34
CA ILE A 25 -22.75 -10.99 -3.71
C ILE A 25 -23.10 -10.92 -5.20
N GLU A 26 -24.22 -10.28 -5.50
CA GLU A 26 -24.65 -10.09 -6.88
C GLU A 26 -23.84 -8.97 -7.57
N GLU A 27 -23.82 -8.94 -8.89
CA GLU A 27 -23.10 -7.91 -9.65
C GLU A 27 -23.61 -6.49 -9.33
N HIS A 28 -24.94 -6.35 -9.20
CA HIS A 28 -25.58 -5.10 -8.76
C HIS A 28 -25.11 -4.64 -7.37
N ASP A 29 -24.95 -5.59 -6.43
CA ASP A 29 -24.41 -5.27 -5.11
C ASP A 29 -22.97 -4.75 -5.21
N MET A 30 -22.15 -5.33 -6.09
CA MET A 30 -20.77 -4.88 -6.31
C MET A 30 -20.70 -3.46 -6.90
N ALA A 31 -21.64 -3.09 -7.77
CA ALA A 31 -21.75 -1.72 -8.27
C ALA A 31 -22.03 -0.72 -7.15
N ILE A 32 -22.97 -1.04 -6.26
CA ILE A 32 -23.27 -0.23 -5.06
C ILE A 32 -22.04 -0.12 -4.16
N VAL A 33 -21.32 -1.21 -3.94
CA VAL A 33 -20.07 -1.21 -3.14
C VAL A 33 -19.07 -0.21 -3.74
N ASN A 34 -18.81 -0.30 -5.04
CA ASN A 34 -17.85 0.57 -5.71
C ASN A 34 -18.24 2.06 -5.62
N GLU A 35 -19.51 2.39 -5.80
CA GLU A 35 -20.01 3.76 -5.65
C GLU A 35 -19.77 4.29 -4.22
N ARG A 36 -20.04 3.48 -3.20
CA ARG A 36 -19.87 3.86 -1.80
C ARG A 36 -18.40 4.04 -1.43
N LEU A 37 -17.53 3.14 -1.89
CA LEU A 37 -16.09 3.27 -1.65
C LEU A 37 -15.50 4.47 -2.40
N ALA A 38 -15.95 4.75 -3.62
CA ALA A 38 -15.59 5.98 -4.33
C ALA A 38 -16.00 7.24 -3.56
N ARG A 39 -17.18 7.23 -2.92
CA ARG A 39 -17.61 8.31 -2.03
C ARG A 39 -16.71 8.44 -0.80
N VAL A 40 -16.31 7.34 -0.18
CA VAL A 40 -15.35 7.36 0.94
C VAL A 40 -14.03 8.00 0.52
N ARG A 41 -13.51 7.67 -0.65
CA ARG A 41 -12.30 8.31 -1.20
C ARG A 41 -12.46 9.80 -1.42
N ALA A 42 -13.60 10.23 -1.97
CA ALA A 42 -13.90 11.66 -2.13
C ALA A 42 -13.90 12.40 -0.78
N ILE A 43 -14.46 11.77 0.26
CA ILE A 43 -14.42 12.31 1.62
C ILE A 43 -12.97 12.36 2.14
N GLN A 44 -12.16 11.30 1.96
CA GLN A 44 -10.76 11.31 2.39
C GLN A 44 -9.95 12.44 1.73
N ASN A 45 -10.15 12.67 0.43
CA ASN A 45 -9.50 13.77 -0.29
C ASN A 45 -9.89 15.15 0.29
N LEU A 46 -11.17 15.33 0.63
CA LEU A 46 -11.63 16.54 1.33
C LEU A 46 -10.99 16.68 2.71
N LEU A 47 -10.88 15.60 3.48
CA LEU A 47 -10.24 15.60 4.80
C LEU A 47 -8.76 15.95 4.71
N LEU A 48 -8.05 15.43 3.71
CA LEU A 48 -6.66 15.80 3.42
C LEU A 48 -6.54 17.30 3.07
N GLY A 49 -7.40 17.80 2.19
CA GLY A 49 -7.44 19.20 1.80
C GLY A 49 -7.83 20.18 2.93
N ALA A 50 -8.41 19.68 4.02
CA ALA A 50 -8.74 20.48 5.19
C ALA A 50 -7.56 20.70 6.15
N LEU A 51 -6.49 19.90 6.08
CA LEU A 51 -5.31 20.07 6.95
C LEU A 51 -4.58 21.40 6.72
N PRO A 52 -4.30 21.83 5.47
CA PRO A 52 -3.67 23.14 5.22
C PRO A 52 -4.41 24.33 5.83
N VAL A 53 -5.74 24.25 6.02
CA VAL A 53 -6.51 25.30 6.69
C VAL A 53 -6.07 25.45 8.15
N LEU A 54 -5.87 24.33 8.87
CA LEU A 54 -5.37 24.34 10.25
C LEU A 54 -3.90 24.79 10.31
N GLU A 55 -3.11 24.52 9.27
CA GLU A 55 -1.71 24.94 9.18
C GLU A 55 -1.53 26.46 8.99
N THR A 56 -2.61 27.20 8.72
CA THR A 56 -2.56 28.68 8.71
C THR A 56 -2.42 29.28 10.11
N MET A 57 -2.72 28.51 11.16
CA MET A 57 -2.54 28.91 12.55
C MET A 57 -1.06 28.80 12.94
N THR A 58 -0.50 29.81 13.60
CA THR A 58 0.88 29.72 14.07
C THR A 58 0.99 28.88 15.35
N PRO A 59 2.15 28.26 15.62
CA PRO A 59 2.36 27.55 16.87
C PRO A 59 2.17 28.44 18.10
N MET A 60 2.53 29.73 17.99
CA MET A 60 2.34 30.70 19.07
C MET A 60 0.86 30.91 19.38
N ASP A 61 0.02 31.13 18.36
CA ASP A 61 -1.43 31.26 18.54
C ASP A 61 -2.03 29.99 19.15
N PHE A 62 -1.55 28.81 18.73
CA PHE A 62 -1.99 27.54 19.31
C PHE A 62 -1.67 27.42 20.80
N LEU A 63 -0.46 27.84 21.22
CA LEU A 63 -0.03 27.79 22.61
C LEU A 63 -0.90 28.67 23.53
N GLU A 64 -1.43 29.79 23.03
CA GLU A 64 -2.28 30.70 23.82
C GLU A 64 -3.56 30.03 24.36
N PHE A 65 -4.09 29.04 23.64
CA PHE A 65 -5.33 28.35 24.05
C PHE A 65 -5.17 26.84 24.27
N ARG A 66 -3.97 26.28 24.08
CA ARG A 66 -3.68 24.85 24.23
C ARG A 66 -4.11 24.30 25.59
N ASP A 67 -3.92 25.07 26.66
CA ASP A 67 -4.20 24.60 28.02
C ASP A 67 -5.69 24.33 28.25
N TYR A 68 -6.60 25.04 27.56
CA TYR A 68 -8.04 24.76 27.59
C TYR A 68 -8.42 23.42 26.94
N LEU A 69 -7.53 22.85 26.13
CA LEU A 69 -7.75 21.56 25.49
C LEU A 69 -7.25 20.40 26.35
N THR A 70 -6.47 20.62 27.41
CA THR A 70 -6.06 19.53 28.29
C THR A 70 -7.24 18.99 29.11
N PRO A 71 -7.41 17.66 29.27
CA PRO A 71 -6.54 16.55 28.86
C PRO A 71 -6.90 15.92 27.49
N ALA A 72 -7.66 16.63 26.64
CA ALA A 72 -8.14 16.10 25.38
C ALA A 72 -6.99 15.75 24.42
N SER A 73 -7.19 14.69 23.63
CA SER A 73 -6.17 14.16 22.74
C SER A 73 -6.80 13.53 21.51
N GLY A 74 -6.08 13.51 20.39
CA GLY A 74 -6.47 12.78 19.18
C GLY A 74 -6.71 11.28 19.40
N PHE A 75 -6.24 10.71 20.51
CA PHE A 75 -6.58 9.34 20.92
C PHE A 75 -8.05 9.14 21.30
N GLN A 76 -8.82 10.22 21.49
CA GLN A 76 -10.23 10.18 21.92
C GLN A 76 -11.23 10.12 20.75
N SER A 77 -10.80 10.19 19.49
CA SER A 77 -11.71 10.05 18.35
C SER A 77 -12.20 8.61 18.20
N ALA A 78 -13.33 8.30 18.84
CA ALA A 78 -13.94 6.97 18.80
C ALA A 78 -14.36 6.58 17.37
N GLN A 79 -14.83 7.54 16.56
CA GLN A 79 -15.23 7.27 15.18
C GLN A 79 -14.03 6.89 14.30
N PHE A 80 -12.92 7.61 14.40
CA PHE A 80 -11.70 7.24 13.68
C PHE A 80 -11.21 5.84 14.06
N ARG A 81 -11.32 5.50 15.35
CA ARG A 81 -10.97 4.17 15.87
C ARG A 81 -11.90 3.07 15.34
N ILE A 82 -13.21 3.33 15.24
CA ILE A 82 -14.16 2.41 14.61
C ILE A 82 -13.79 2.16 13.15
N ILE A 83 -13.44 3.20 12.38
CA ILE A 83 -13.00 3.08 10.98
C ILE A 83 -11.79 2.14 10.87
N GLU A 84 -10.78 2.32 11.73
CA GLU A 84 -9.60 1.45 11.77
C GLU A 84 -9.96 -0.01 12.06
N VAL A 85 -10.83 -0.25 13.05
CA VAL A 85 -11.30 -1.59 13.41
C VAL A 85 -12.03 -2.24 12.24
N MET A 86 -12.95 -1.52 11.58
CA MET A 86 -13.68 -2.01 10.40
C MET A 86 -12.72 -2.40 9.26
N MET A 87 -11.64 -1.64 9.05
CA MET A 87 -10.60 -1.95 8.04
C MET A 87 -9.62 -3.06 8.47
N GLY A 88 -9.71 -3.60 9.69
CA GLY A 88 -8.87 -4.69 10.16
C GLY A 88 -7.64 -4.26 10.95
N LEU A 89 -7.74 -3.17 11.70
CA LEU A 89 -6.76 -2.74 12.71
C LEU A 89 -7.39 -2.76 14.12
N PRO A 90 -7.59 -3.96 14.73
CA PRO A 90 -8.21 -4.06 16.05
C PRO A 90 -7.36 -3.41 17.16
N PHE A 91 -7.97 -3.15 18.31
CA PHE A 91 -7.25 -2.57 19.46
C PHE A 91 -6.19 -3.51 20.02
N SER A 92 -6.48 -4.82 20.00
CA SER A 92 -5.64 -5.90 20.51
C SER A 92 -4.50 -6.32 19.57
N ARG A 93 -4.30 -5.63 18.44
CA ARG A 93 -3.30 -6.05 17.45
C ARG A 93 -1.88 -5.97 18.02
N GLU A 94 -1.17 -7.09 17.96
CA GLU A 94 0.25 -7.21 18.29
C GLU A 94 1.10 -6.27 17.41
N GLY A 95 2.05 -5.55 18.03
CA GLY A 95 2.87 -4.53 17.36
C GLY A 95 2.28 -3.12 17.29
N ARG A 96 1.05 -2.89 17.79
CA ARG A 96 0.52 -1.53 17.96
C ARG A 96 1.20 -0.88 19.17
N LYS A 97 1.84 0.28 18.99
CA LYS A 97 2.59 1.02 20.05
C LYS A 97 1.77 1.29 21.33
N TYR A 98 0.43 1.30 21.22
CA TYR A 98 -0.52 1.42 22.33
C TYR A 98 -1.57 0.28 22.32
N GLY A 99 -1.17 -0.94 21.98
CA GLY A 99 -2.06 -2.10 21.75
C GLY A 99 -2.78 -2.68 22.97
N ASN A 100 -3.18 -1.85 23.94
CA ASN A 100 -4.08 -2.27 25.02
C ASN A 100 -5.51 -1.75 24.72
N PRO A 101 -6.50 -2.63 24.49
CA PRO A 101 -7.91 -2.25 24.37
C PRO A 101 -8.41 -1.37 25.53
N GLU A 102 -8.00 -1.67 26.76
CA GLU A 102 -8.40 -0.91 27.95
C GLU A 102 -7.91 0.55 27.87
N PHE A 103 -6.70 0.76 27.34
CA PHE A 103 -6.17 2.10 27.13
C PHE A 103 -7.05 2.90 26.18
N PHE A 104 -7.40 2.36 25.01
CA PHE A 104 -8.25 3.08 24.04
C PHE A 104 -9.67 3.29 24.57
N LEU A 105 -10.29 2.26 25.14
CA LEU A 105 -11.66 2.33 25.64
C LEU A 105 -11.79 3.32 26.80
N SER A 106 -10.76 3.46 27.65
CA SER A 106 -10.74 4.46 28.73
C SER A 106 -10.77 5.91 28.23
N LYS A 107 -10.41 6.15 26.96
CA LYS A 107 -10.37 7.49 26.35
C LYS A 107 -11.67 7.86 25.66
N PHE A 108 -12.59 6.92 25.46
CA PHE A 108 -13.84 7.18 24.74
C PHE A 108 -14.96 7.64 25.68
N HIS A 109 -15.91 8.38 25.10
CA HIS A 109 -17.14 8.70 25.80
C HIS A 109 -17.98 7.41 26.00
N PRO A 110 -18.67 7.22 27.14
CA PRO A 110 -19.40 5.97 27.44
C PRO A 110 -20.41 5.53 26.37
N LYS A 111 -20.97 6.48 25.62
CA LYS A 111 -21.91 6.20 24.51
C LYS A 111 -21.23 5.49 23.32
N ASP A 112 -19.95 5.73 23.10
CA ASP A 112 -19.22 5.20 21.94
C ASP A 112 -18.53 3.86 22.22
N ILE A 113 -18.23 3.57 23.50
CA ILE A 113 -17.61 2.30 23.93
C ILE A 113 -18.39 1.10 23.42
N LYS A 114 -19.72 1.10 23.57
CA LYS A 114 -20.57 0.00 23.11
C LYS A 114 -20.45 -0.23 21.60
N ARG A 115 -20.37 0.85 20.82
CA ARG A 115 -20.25 0.77 19.36
C ARG A 115 -18.85 0.31 18.93
N ALA A 116 -17.80 0.78 19.60
CA ALA A 116 -16.43 0.35 19.35
C ALA A 116 -16.26 -1.15 19.64
N VAL A 117 -16.74 -1.62 20.80
CA VAL A 117 -16.70 -3.04 21.17
C VAL A 117 -17.56 -3.89 20.23
N TYR A 118 -18.72 -3.39 19.79
CA TYR A 118 -19.52 -4.10 18.79
C TYR A 118 -18.71 -4.35 17.51
N TRP A 119 -18.08 -3.31 16.94
CA TRP A 119 -17.31 -3.43 15.70
C TRP A 119 -16.02 -4.23 15.85
N GLU A 120 -15.38 -4.22 17.03
CA GLU A 120 -14.23 -5.08 17.35
C GLU A 120 -14.56 -6.56 17.15
N ASN A 121 -15.80 -6.96 17.45
CA ASN A 121 -16.28 -8.34 17.36
C ASN A 121 -16.87 -8.70 15.98
N GLN A 122 -17.00 -7.73 15.06
CA GLN A 122 -17.47 -8.00 13.71
C GLN A 122 -16.30 -8.42 12.79
N PRO A 123 -16.56 -9.22 11.73
CA PRO A 123 -15.52 -9.48 10.73
C PRO A 123 -15.13 -8.18 10.03
N SER A 124 -13.82 -7.90 10.00
CA SER A 124 -13.27 -6.73 9.31
C SER A 124 -13.37 -6.86 7.79
N PHE A 125 -13.18 -5.75 7.07
CA PHE A 125 -13.08 -5.75 5.61
C PHE A 125 -11.96 -6.62 5.08
N VAL A 126 -10.84 -6.74 5.79
CA VAL A 126 -9.77 -7.69 5.42
C VAL A 126 -10.32 -9.11 5.40
N LYS A 127 -11.09 -9.51 6.44
CA LYS A 127 -11.63 -10.86 6.55
C LYS A 127 -12.81 -11.11 5.59
N LEU A 128 -13.67 -10.12 5.41
CA LEU A 128 -14.80 -10.20 4.47
C LEU A 128 -14.32 -10.28 3.02
N THR A 129 -13.31 -9.48 2.67
CA THR A 129 -12.68 -9.50 1.34
C THR A 129 -12.00 -10.84 1.07
N GLU A 130 -11.25 -11.37 2.04
CA GLU A 130 -10.65 -12.71 1.95
C GLU A 130 -11.70 -13.78 1.63
N LYS A 131 -12.78 -13.83 2.42
CA LYS A 131 -13.88 -14.79 2.20
C LYS A 131 -14.57 -14.61 0.86
N TRP A 132 -14.71 -13.39 0.37
CA TRP A 132 -15.29 -13.13 -0.95
C TRP A 132 -14.34 -13.59 -2.07
N LEU A 133 -13.05 -13.26 -1.98
CA LEU A 133 -12.03 -13.69 -2.94
C LEU A 133 -11.96 -15.22 -3.04
N GLU A 134 -12.02 -15.94 -1.92
CA GLU A 134 -12.01 -17.41 -1.89
C GLU A 134 -13.23 -18.06 -2.58
N ARG A 135 -14.35 -17.34 -2.68
CA ARG A 135 -15.59 -17.81 -3.32
C ARG A 135 -15.74 -17.36 -4.77
N LEU A 136 -14.80 -16.57 -5.29
CA LEU A 136 -14.91 -16.01 -6.63
C LEU A 136 -14.91 -17.15 -7.67
N PRO A 137 -15.93 -17.23 -8.56
CA PRO A 137 -15.99 -18.27 -9.57
C PRO A 137 -14.97 -17.96 -10.68
N LEU A 138 -13.73 -18.43 -10.49
CA LEU A 138 -12.69 -18.28 -11.49
C LEU A 138 -12.94 -19.23 -12.68
N PRO A 139 -12.56 -18.82 -13.90
CA PRO A 139 -12.60 -19.70 -15.07
C PRO A 139 -11.85 -21.01 -14.83
N ASN A 140 -12.39 -22.11 -15.34
CA ASN A 140 -11.83 -23.46 -15.17
C ASN A 140 -10.67 -23.74 -16.15
N PHE A 141 -9.61 -22.95 -16.07
CA PHE A 141 -8.34 -23.23 -16.76
C PHE A 141 -7.17 -23.06 -15.79
N ASP A 142 -6.09 -23.81 -16.04
CA ASP A 142 -4.91 -23.80 -15.19
C ASP A 142 -4.04 -22.56 -15.45
N TRP A 143 -4.54 -21.40 -15.02
CA TRP A 143 -3.84 -20.12 -15.15
C TRP A 143 -2.58 -20.06 -14.28
N LEU A 144 -2.57 -20.75 -13.13
CA LEU A 144 -1.49 -20.65 -12.17
C LEU A 144 -0.23 -21.33 -12.70
N SER A 145 -0.34 -22.52 -13.31
CA SER A 145 0.81 -23.16 -13.94
C SER A 145 1.37 -22.32 -15.09
N GLN A 146 0.50 -21.75 -15.93
CA GLN A 146 0.91 -20.86 -17.01
C GLN A 146 1.62 -19.61 -16.48
N TYR A 147 1.09 -19.01 -15.42
CA TYR A 147 1.68 -17.86 -14.77
C TYR A 147 3.05 -18.19 -14.15
N LYS A 148 3.18 -19.33 -13.47
CA LYS A 148 4.47 -19.81 -12.95
C LYS A 148 5.50 -19.98 -14.05
N SER A 149 5.14 -20.64 -15.16
CA SER A 149 6.04 -20.83 -16.30
C SER A 149 6.48 -19.50 -16.91
N ALA A 150 5.55 -18.55 -17.08
CA ALA A 150 5.87 -17.22 -17.59
C ALA A 150 6.81 -16.44 -16.65
N VAL A 151 6.56 -16.47 -15.34
CA VAL A 151 7.42 -15.83 -14.34
C VAL A 151 8.81 -16.44 -14.32
N TYR A 152 8.93 -17.76 -14.37
CA TYR A 152 10.24 -18.41 -14.39
C TYR A 152 11.02 -18.11 -15.67
N ALA A 153 10.36 -18.12 -16.84
CA ALA A 153 11.00 -17.74 -18.09
C ALA A 153 11.46 -16.28 -18.10
N MET A 154 10.64 -15.37 -17.56
CA MET A 154 11.00 -13.94 -17.39
C MET A 154 12.24 -13.79 -16.49
N LEU A 155 12.24 -14.40 -15.30
CA LEU A 155 13.36 -14.30 -14.36
C LEU A 155 14.67 -14.88 -14.92
N GLU A 156 14.58 -15.98 -15.68
CA GLU A 156 15.74 -16.58 -16.33
C GLU A 156 16.28 -15.68 -17.45
N SER A 157 15.40 -15.08 -18.25
CA SER A 157 15.78 -14.11 -19.28
C SER A 157 16.42 -12.85 -18.69
N ASP A 158 15.88 -12.33 -17.59
CA ASP A 158 16.43 -11.16 -16.90
C ASP A 158 17.83 -11.48 -16.33
N GLU A 159 18.01 -12.65 -15.71
CA GLU A 159 19.31 -13.09 -15.20
C GLU A 159 20.36 -13.24 -16.30
N GLN A 160 19.99 -13.79 -17.47
CA GLN A 160 20.89 -13.88 -18.61
C GLN A 160 21.27 -12.48 -19.13
N THR A 161 20.32 -11.57 -19.21
CA THR A 161 20.54 -10.19 -19.67
C THR A 161 21.51 -9.44 -18.74
N VAL A 162 21.27 -9.52 -17.42
CA VAL A 162 22.15 -8.90 -16.41
C VAL A 162 23.58 -9.43 -16.52
N ARG A 163 23.75 -10.75 -16.67
CA ARG A 163 25.08 -11.36 -16.85
C ARG A 163 25.75 -10.94 -18.17
N GLN A 164 25.00 -10.77 -19.25
CA GLN A 164 25.56 -10.34 -20.54
C GLN A 164 25.99 -8.87 -20.54
N VAL A 165 25.22 -7.99 -19.88
CA VAL A 165 25.50 -6.55 -19.82
C VAL A 165 26.67 -6.27 -18.87
N PHE A 166 26.56 -6.70 -17.61
CA PHE A 166 27.54 -6.34 -16.58
C PHE A 166 28.69 -7.35 -16.44
N GLY A 167 28.53 -8.59 -16.94
CA GLY A 167 29.62 -9.58 -16.97
C GLY A 167 30.61 -9.38 -18.11
N ARG A 168 30.31 -8.52 -19.09
CA ARG A 168 31.26 -8.08 -20.13
C ARG A 168 32.09 -6.87 -19.69
N GLU A 169 31.51 -5.97 -18.92
CA GLU A 169 32.24 -4.82 -18.36
C GLU A 169 33.41 -5.26 -17.46
N SER A 170 33.37 -6.44 -16.83
CA SER A 170 34.48 -6.96 -16.03
C SER A 170 35.61 -7.61 -16.84
N SER A 171 35.39 -7.95 -18.12
CA SER A 171 36.42 -8.59 -18.97
C SER A 171 37.24 -7.60 -19.78
N ASP A 172 36.74 -6.38 -19.99
CA ASP A 172 37.40 -5.37 -20.82
C ASP A 172 38.26 -4.39 -20.01
N ASP A 173 38.29 -4.51 -18.67
CA ASP A 173 39.13 -3.70 -17.76
C ASP A 173 40.53 -4.30 -17.50
N GLU A 174 40.85 -5.49 -18.05
CA GLU A 174 42.21 -6.04 -18.08
C GLU A 174 42.83 -5.87 -19.47
N PHE A 175 43.21 -4.65 -19.89
CA PHE A 175 44.40 -4.40 -20.73
C PHE A 175 44.50 -2.89 -21.06
N GLY A 176 45.50 -2.21 -20.47
CA GLY A 176 45.91 -0.89 -20.94
C GLY A 176 46.58 -0.01 -19.89
N ASP A 177 47.70 -0.45 -19.32
CA ASP A 177 48.74 0.50 -18.91
C ASP A 177 49.23 1.19 -20.20
N ASP A 178 48.79 2.41 -20.45
CA ASP A 178 49.52 3.33 -21.34
C ASP A 178 49.69 4.67 -20.62
N GLU A 179 50.92 4.93 -20.23
CA GLU A 179 51.37 6.23 -19.77
C GLU A 179 51.33 7.23 -20.93
N GLY A 180 50.68 8.38 -20.75
CA GLY A 180 51.00 9.56 -21.55
C GLY A 180 49.83 10.45 -21.93
N GLU A 181 49.68 11.54 -21.19
CA GLU A 181 49.76 12.93 -21.68
C GLU A 181 48.71 13.84 -21.03
N GLU A 182 49.22 14.75 -20.21
CA GLU A 182 48.54 15.94 -19.75
C GLU A 182 48.19 16.83 -20.95
N GLY A 183 46.88 17.02 -21.18
CA GLY A 183 46.36 17.91 -22.22
C GLY A 183 45.19 18.74 -21.70
N SER A 184 45.51 19.92 -21.18
CA SER A 184 44.59 21.01 -20.87
C SER A 184 43.71 21.40 -22.08
N GLY A 185 42.42 21.67 -21.89
CA GLY A 185 41.62 22.31 -22.95
C GLY A 185 40.11 22.38 -22.73
N GLU A 186 39.67 23.45 -22.08
CA GLU A 186 38.50 24.28 -22.41
C GLU A 186 37.09 23.65 -22.52
N GLY A 187 36.22 24.13 -21.63
CA GLY A 187 34.79 23.94 -21.71
C GLY A 187 34.16 24.58 -22.95
N ARG A 188 33.14 23.92 -23.47
CA ARG A 188 32.12 24.55 -24.30
C ARG A 188 30.74 24.11 -23.84
N GLN A 189 29.96 25.15 -23.59
CA GLN A 189 28.54 25.17 -23.31
C GLN A 189 27.83 25.38 -24.66
N ALA A 190 26.82 24.58 -24.96
CA ALA A 190 25.82 24.90 -25.97
C ALA A 190 24.52 24.16 -25.65
N ASP A 191 23.47 24.95 -25.59
CA ASP A 191 22.10 24.64 -25.21
C ASP A 191 21.28 23.94 -26.33
N ASP A 192 20.06 23.56 -25.93
CA ASP A 192 18.80 23.54 -26.69
C ASP A 192 18.20 22.21 -27.20
N ASP A 193 17.07 21.88 -26.55
CA ASP A 193 15.76 21.46 -27.05
C ASP A 193 15.55 20.12 -27.80
N ALA A 194 14.75 19.22 -27.20
CA ALA A 194 13.40 18.88 -27.68
C ALA A 194 12.76 17.67 -26.94
N ASP A 195 11.44 17.77 -26.77
CA ASP A 195 10.46 16.85 -26.15
C ASP A 195 10.53 15.35 -26.49
N ALA A 196 10.30 14.46 -25.50
CA ALA A 196 9.48 13.24 -25.63
C ALA A 196 9.24 12.47 -24.30
N HIS A 197 7.97 12.43 -23.87
CA HIS A 197 7.21 11.43 -23.09
C HIS A 197 7.82 10.56 -21.94
N PRO A 198 7.06 10.35 -20.83
CA PRO A 198 7.49 9.53 -19.70
C PRO A 198 7.16 8.05 -19.93
N THR A 199 8.13 7.26 -20.40
CA THR A 199 8.08 5.80 -20.25
C THR A 199 8.84 5.42 -18.97
N GLY A 200 8.16 4.70 -18.08
CA GLY A 200 8.61 4.37 -16.73
C GLY A 200 10.02 3.77 -16.69
N GLY A 201 10.98 4.58 -16.27
CA GLY A 201 12.33 4.16 -15.94
C GLY A 201 12.39 3.66 -14.49
N CYS A 202 13.00 2.49 -14.31
CA CYS A 202 13.59 2.09 -13.04
C CYS A 202 14.51 3.22 -12.52
N PRO A 203 14.59 3.46 -11.21
CA PRO A 203 15.36 4.57 -10.66
C PRO A 203 16.86 4.29 -10.82
N PHE A 204 17.45 4.79 -11.91
CA PHE A 204 18.89 4.83 -12.13
C PHE A 204 19.49 5.94 -11.25
N LEU A 205 19.65 5.66 -9.95
CA LEU A 205 20.44 6.48 -9.04
C LEU A 205 21.74 5.74 -8.74
N GLY A 206 22.66 5.78 -9.70
CA GLY A 206 24.01 5.22 -9.59
C GLY A 206 24.93 6.17 -8.83
N ASN A 207 25.38 5.73 -7.65
CA ASN A 207 26.59 6.21 -7.01
C ASN A 207 27.78 5.94 -7.96
N GLN A 208 28.57 6.96 -8.31
CA GLN A 208 29.57 6.90 -9.38
C GLN A 208 30.85 6.08 -9.05
N ASN A 209 30.86 5.31 -7.96
CA ASN A 209 32.07 4.65 -7.43
C ASN A 209 31.99 3.11 -7.36
N SER A 210 31.04 2.44 -8.02
CA SER A 210 30.98 0.97 -8.04
C SER A 210 31.58 0.39 -9.33
N THR A 211 32.41 -0.66 -9.19
CA THR A 211 32.98 -1.41 -10.32
C THR A 211 31.88 -2.16 -11.08
N GLY A 212 32.18 -2.62 -12.31
CA GLY A 212 31.25 -3.47 -13.07
C GLY A 212 30.82 -4.73 -12.30
N GLU A 213 31.75 -5.30 -11.52
CA GLU A 213 31.48 -6.46 -10.65
C GLU A 213 30.52 -6.14 -9.50
N ASP A 214 30.69 -4.99 -8.83
CA ASP A 214 29.81 -4.55 -7.74
C ASP A 214 28.37 -4.32 -8.25
N ARG A 215 28.23 -3.76 -9.46
CA ARG A 215 26.92 -3.54 -10.11
C ARG A 215 26.26 -4.87 -10.49
N LEU A 216 27.02 -5.79 -11.08
CA LEU A 216 26.54 -7.13 -11.40
C LEU A 216 26.00 -7.85 -10.15
N GLU A 217 26.75 -7.81 -9.04
CA GLU A 217 26.32 -8.45 -7.80
C GLU A 217 25.04 -7.81 -7.24
N GLN A 218 24.94 -6.48 -7.28
CA GLN A 218 23.75 -5.75 -6.82
C GLN A 218 22.50 -6.13 -7.63
N GLU A 219 22.59 -6.20 -8.95
CA GLU A 219 21.48 -6.58 -9.82
C GLU A 219 21.08 -8.05 -9.63
N LEU A 220 22.06 -8.96 -9.54
CA LEU A 220 21.77 -10.37 -9.25
C LEU A 220 21.12 -10.55 -7.88
N LYS A 221 21.51 -9.75 -6.89
CA LYS A 221 20.86 -9.75 -5.57
C LYS A 221 19.41 -9.26 -5.65
N ALA A 222 19.12 -8.23 -6.44
CA ALA A 222 17.77 -7.74 -6.67
C ALA A 222 16.89 -8.80 -7.37
N LEU A 223 17.42 -9.50 -8.37
CA LEU A 223 16.74 -10.61 -9.04
C LEU A 223 16.47 -11.78 -8.09
N ARG A 224 17.43 -12.16 -7.25
CA ARG A 224 17.24 -13.20 -6.21
C ARG A 224 16.15 -12.81 -5.22
N ALA A 225 16.09 -11.56 -4.80
CA ALA A 225 15.03 -11.06 -3.92
C ALA A 225 13.65 -11.08 -4.59
N THR A 226 13.59 -10.70 -5.87
CA THR A 226 12.36 -10.77 -6.69
C THR A 226 11.88 -12.21 -6.83
N ARG A 227 12.79 -13.14 -7.15
CA ARG A 227 12.50 -14.58 -7.20
C ARG A 227 11.96 -15.09 -5.87
N ALA A 228 12.62 -14.79 -4.75
CA ALA A 228 12.16 -15.18 -3.43
C ALA A 228 10.75 -14.65 -3.13
N THR A 229 10.42 -13.45 -3.58
CA THR A 229 9.07 -12.87 -3.43
C THR A 229 8.02 -13.71 -4.17
N PHE A 230 8.29 -14.14 -5.40
CA PHE A 230 7.40 -15.04 -6.14
C PHE A 230 7.30 -16.44 -5.50
N GLU A 231 8.41 -16.97 -4.98
CA GLU A 231 8.40 -18.26 -4.31
C GLU A 231 7.45 -18.31 -3.12
N THR A 232 7.43 -17.23 -2.32
CA THR A 232 6.48 -17.13 -1.20
C THR A 232 5.02 -17.09 -1.64
N LEU A 233 4.71 -16.73 -2.90
CA LEU A 233 3.36 -16.77 -3.46
C LEU A 233 3.02 -18.17 -4.02
N PHE A 234 4.00 -18.82 -4.64
CA PHE A 234 3.81 -20.10 -5.33
C PHE A 234 3.74 -21.31 -4.41
N HIS A 235 4.34 -21.22 -3.21
CA HIS A 235 4.42 -22.29 -2.23
C HIS A 235 3.58 -22.01 -0.98
N ASP A 236 2.74 -22.97 -0.58
CA ASP A 236 1.82 -22.85 0.55
C ASP A 236 2.55 -22.64 1.88
N GLU A 237 3.60 -23.43 2.14
CA GLU A 237 4.37 -23.37 3.39
C GLU A 237 5.00 -21.99 3.59
N GLN A 238 5.63 -21.44 2.54
CA GLN A 238 6.25 -20.12 2.59
C GLN A 238 5.20 -19.00 2.73
N HIS A 239 4.03 -19.15 2.10
CA HIS A 239 2.94 -18.18 2.27
C HIS A 239 2.43 -18.16 3.71
N GLU A 240 2.26 -19.32 4.33
CA GLU A 240 1.82 -19.43 5.72
C GLU A 240 2.87 -18.92 6.71
N GLU A 241 4.16 -19.11 6.44
CA GLU A 241 5.24 -18.45 7.21
C GLU A 241 5.13 -16.91 7.13
N MET A 242 4.88 -16.35 5.94
CA MET A 242 4.70 -14.90 5.78
C MET A 242 3.45 -14.38 6.50
N LYS A 243 2.40 -15.20 6.64
CA LYS A 243 1.22 -14.87 7.44
C LYS A 243 1.51 -14.93 8.94
N SER A 244 2.22 -15.96 9.42
CA SER A 244 2.55 -16.10 10.85
C SER A 244 3.44 -14.94 11.34
N ARG A 245 4.29 -14.42 10.47
CA ARG A 245 5.11 -13.21 10.71
C ARG A 245 4.33 -11.89 10.59
N GLY A 246 3.05 -11.93 10.22
CA GLY A 246 2.19 -10.74 10.07
C GLY A 246 2.49 -9.90 8.83
N VAL A 247 3.33 -10.37 7.90
CA VAL A 247 3.67 -9.67 6.64
C VAL A 247 2.53 -9.80 5.64
N ARG A 248 1.88 -10.97 5.57
CA ARG A 248 0.66 -11.20 4.78
C ARG A 248 -0.55 -11.32 5.68
N ARG A 249 -1.71 -10.87 5.18
CA ARG A 249 -2.99 -10.95 5.91
C ARG A 249 -3.97 -11.95 5.32
N TRP A 250 -4.01 -12.06 4.00
CA TRP A 250 -4.92 -12.96 3.29
C TRP A 250 -4.32 -14.35 3.12
N SER A 251 -5.20 -15.36 3.04
CA SER A 251 -4.89 -16.71 2.61
C SER A 251 -4.24 -16.71 1.22
N ARG A 252 -3.52 -17.79 0.90
CA ARG A 252 -2.88 -17.92 -0.40
C ARG A 252 -3.91 -17.91 -1.52
N THR A 253 -5.01 -18.62 -1.34
CA THR A 253 -6.12 -18.66 -2.31
C THR A 253 -6.70 -17.26 -2.56
N ALA A 254 -7.00 -16.49 -1.51
CA ALA A 254 -7.48 -15.13 -1.67
C ALA A 254 -6.45 -14.23 -2.38
N THR A 255 -5.17 -14.38 -2.03
CA THR A 255 -4.08 -13.61 -2.66
C THR A 255 -3.93 -13.92 -4.14
N LEU A 256 -4.00 -15.20 -4.52
CA LEU A 256 -3.94 -15.65 -5.91
C LEU A 256 -5.18 -15.19 -6.70
N ASN A 257 -6.36 -15.24 -6.09
CA ASN A 257 -7.59 -14.79 -6.75
C ASN A 257 -7.59 -13.26 -6.93
N ALA A 258 -7.04 -12.51 -5.97
CA ALA A 258 -6.81 -11.08 -6.14
C ALA A 258 -5.82 -10.83 -7.29
N LEU A 259 -4.69 -11.53 -7.32
CA LEU A 259 -3.73 -11.43 -8.42
C LEU A 259 -4.37 -11.74 -9.78
N PHE A 260 -5.20 -12.79 -9.85
CA PHE A 260 -5.96 -13.12 -11.06
C PHE A 260 -6.82 -11.95 -11.54
N ILE A 261 -7.57 -11.30 -10.63
CA ILE A 261 -8.36 -10.11 -10.96
C ILE A 261 -7.47 -9.00 -11.56
N PHE A 262 -6.28 -8.77 -11.00
CA PHE A 262 -5.35 -7.76 -11.51
C PHE A 262 -4.78 -8.12 -12.88
N LEU A 263 -4.43 -9.38 -13.12
CA LEU A 263 -3.88 -9.85 -14.40
C LEU A 263 -4.91 -9.82 -15.53
N TYR A 264 -6.18 -10.10 -15.22
CA TYR A 264 -7.26 -10.22 -16.20
C TYR A 264 -8.29 -9.08 -16.08
N ARG A 265 -7.88 -7.91 -15.58
CA ARG A 265 -8.77 -6.77 -15.30
C ARG A 265 -9.59 -6.26 -16.49
N ASP A 266 -9.12 -6.53 -17.71
CA ASP A 266 -9.78 -6.11 -18.94
C ASP A 266 -10.97 -7.01 -19.32
N LEU A 267 -11.13 -8.17 -18.67
CA LEU A 267 -12.31 -9.03 -18.84
C LEU A 267 -13.54 -8.35 -18.22
N PRO A 268 -14.68 -8.25 -18.93
CA PRO A 268 -15.88 -7.58 -18.42
C PRO A 268 -16.34 -8.08 -17.05
N LEU A 269 -16.28 -9.39 -16.81
CA LEU A 269 -16.66 -10.02 -15.53
C LEU A 269 -15.78 -9.60 -14.34
N LEU A 270 -14.57 -9.11 -14.59
CA LEU A 270 -13.59 -8.76 -13.57
C LEU A 270 -13.43 -7.25 -13.37
N GLN A 271 -14.07 -6.42 -14.19
CA GLN A 271 -13.97 -4.96 -14.06
C GLN A 271 -14.47 -4.46 -12.69
N MET A 272 -15.64 -4.94 -12.24
CA MET A 272 -16.21 -4.54 -10.95
C MET A 272 -15.40 -5.09 -9.75
N PRO A 273 -15.00 -6.37 -9.73
CA PRO A 273 -14.02 -6.89 -8.78
C PRO A 273 -12.71 -6.09 -8.72
N PHE A 274 -12.15 -5.72 -9.87
CA PHE A 274 -10.91 -4.96 -9.96
C PHE A 274 -11.08 -3.55 -9.37
N GLN A 275 -12.14 -2.84 -9.76
CA GLN A 275 -12.46 -1.52 -9.19
C GLN A 275 -12.64 -1.58 -7.67
N PHE A 276 -13.24 -2.64 -7.14
CA PHE A 276 -13.39 -2.84 -5.70
C PHE A 276 -12.04 -2.96 -4.99
N LEU A 277 -11.14 -3.82 -5.49
CA LEU A 277 -9.80 -3.98 -4.93
C LEU A 277 -8.98 -2.69 -5.03
N GLN A 278 -9.10 -1.97 -6.14
CA GLN A 278 -8.44 -0.68 -6.33
C GLN A 278 -8.94 0.36 -5.32
N ASN A 279 -10.26 0.45 -5.12
CA ASN A 279 -10.85 1.35 -4.13
C ASN A 279 -10.35 1.03 -2.71
N LEU A 280 -10.25 -0.24 -2.32
CA LEU A 280 -9.71 -0.62 -1.01
C LEU A 280 -8.24 -0.19 -0.84
N LEU A 281 -7.41 -0.40 -1.87
CA LEU A 281 -6.01 0.01 -1.86
C LEU A 281 -5.87 1.54 -1.72
N GLU A 282 -6.67 2.28 -2.47
CA GLU A 282 -6.65 3.75 -2.45
C GLU A 282 -7.16 4.30 -1.11
N ILE A 283 -8.15 3.66 -0.48
CA ILE A 283 -8.63 4.04 0.85
C ILE A 283 -7.54 3.84 1.91
N ASP A 284 -6.80 2.72 1.87
CA ASP A 284 -5.72 2.46 2.82
C ASP A 284 -4.56 3.46 2.65
N ASN A 285 -4.20 3.75 1.40
CA ASN A 285 -3.24 4.81 1.09
C ASN A 285 -3.72 6.19 1.57
N GLY A 286 -4.99 6.54 1.33
CA GLY A 286 -5.58 7.80 1.76
C GLY A 286 -5.55 8.00 3.28
N PHE A 287 -5.83 6.96 4.06
CA PHE A 287 -5.68 7.04 5.53
C PHE A 287 -4.23 7.13 5.98
N THR A 288 -3.31 6.46 5.28
CA THR A 288 -1.87 6.56 5.55
C THR A 288 -1.36 7.97 5.29
N GLN A 289 -1.72 8.56 4.16
CA GLN A 289 -1.41 9.95 3.82
C GLN A 289 -1.99 10.92 4.85
N TRP A 290 -3.24 10.72 5.26
CA TRP A 290 -3.87 11.58 6.26
C TRP A 290 -3.16 11.52 7.60
N ARG A 291 -2.77 10.32 8.07
CA ARG A 291 -2.00 10.17 9.31
C ARG A 291 -0.64 10.86 9.22
N LEU A 292 0.06 10.71 8.10
CA LEU A 292 1.36 11.33 7.89
C LEU A 292 1.24 12.87 7.90
N ALA A 293 0.31 13.41 7.12
CA ALA A 293 0.07 14.85 7.05
C ALA A 293 -0.35 15.43 8.41
N HIS A 294 -1.27 14.74 9.11
CA HIS A 294 -1.66 15.12 10.46
C HIS A 294 -0.49 15.10 11.45
N ALA A 295 0.38 14.07 11.38
CA ALA A 295 1.55 13.99 12.25
C ALA A 295 2.56 15.12 11.98
N GLN A 296 2.79 15.47 10.71
CA GLN A 296 3.65 16.59 10.32
C GLN A 296 3.09 17.94 10.75
N MET A 297 1.76 18.14 10.64
CA MET A 297 1.09 19.32 11.19
C MET A 297 1.28 19.38 12.72
N ALA A 298 1.01 18.28 13.43
CA ALA A 298 1.14 18.23 14.88
C ALA A 298 2.58 18.49 15.36
N GLN A 299 3.59 18.00 14.63
CA GLN A 299 5.00 18.27 14.94
C GLN A 299 5.39 19.74 14.77
N ARG A 300 4.73 20.47 13.85
CA ARG A 300 4.96 21.92 13.69
C ARG A 300 4.31 22.73 14.81
N MET A 301 3.24 22.22 15.41
CA MET A 301 2.41 22.92 16.41
C MET A 301 2.86 22.68 17.86
N LEU A 302 3.65 21.63 18.12
CA LEU A 302 4.10 21.19 19.45
C LEU A 302 5.60 21.42 19.62
#